data_AF-A0A369RFU1-F1
#
_entry.id   AF-A0A369RFU1-F1
#
_cell.length_a   1.000
_cell.length_b   1.000
_cell.length_c   1.000
_cell.angle_alpha   90.00
_cell.angle_beta   90.00
_cell.angle_gamma   90.00
#
_symmetry.space_group_name_H-M   'P 1'
#
loop_
_entity.id
_entity.type
_entity.pdbx_description
1 polymer ?
#
loop_
_entity_poly.entity_id
_entity_poly.type
_entity_poly.pdbx_seq_one_letter_code
_entity_poly.pdbx_strand_id
1 'polypeptide(L)' 'MYDLFEVASTNQSLFVVRGNQNRTVNKKSTYSEKGGERLWDLMNRMSCQGEIQVCSQ' A
#
# COMPACT_ATOMS: atom_id res chain seq x y z
N MET A 1 -12.21 0.39 -3.04
CA MET A 1 -10.96 -0.07 -2.38
C MET A 1 -10.90 0.46 -0.96
N TYR A 2 -11.11 1.76 -0.74
CA TYR A 2 -11.22 2.35 0.60
C TYR A 2 -12.33 1.69 1.44
N ASP A 3 -13.47 1.37 0.82
CA ASP A 3 -14.58 0.67 1.49
C ASP A 3 -14.17 -0.71 2.04
N LEU A 4 -13.30 -1.46 1.32
CA LEU A 4 -12.79 -2.74 1.81
C LEU A 4 -11.89 -2.57 3.03
N PHE A 5 -11.03 -1.54 3.04
CA PHE A 5 -10.20 -1.22 4.20
C PHE A 5 -11.04 -0.80 5.40
N GLU A 6 -12.09 -0.02 5.19
CA GLU A 6 -13.01 0.41 6.24
C GLU A 6 -13.78 -0.78 6.82
N VAL A 7 -14.39 -1.61 5.98
CA VAL A 7 -15.11 -2.82 6.41
C VAL A 7 -14.20 -3.77 7.19
N ALA A 8 -12.98 -4.03 6.71
CA ALA A 8 -12.05 -4.90 7.41
C ALA A 8 -11.58 -4.30 8.76
N SER A 9 -11.41 -2.98 8.84
CA SER A 9 -11.11 -2.29 10.10
C SER A 9 -12.26 -2.44 11.11
N THR A 10 -13.51 -2.26 10.67
CA THR A 10 -14.70 -2.44 11.52
C THR A 10 -14.79 -3.87 12.06
N ASN A 11 -14.49 -4.86 11.21
CA ASN A 11 -14.57 -6.27 11.56
C ASN A 11 -13.27 -6.83 12.17
N GLN A 12 -12.29 -5.99 12.49
CA GLN A 12 -10.97 -6.39 13.03
C GLN A 12 -10.33 -7.55 12.24
N SER A 13 -10.51 -7.55 10.92
CA SER A 13 -10.14 -8.66 10.05
C SER A 13 -8.83 -8.36 9.33
N LEU A 14 -7.93 -9.36 9.30
CA LEU A 14 -6.67 -9.28 8.57
C LEU A 14 -6.88 -9.64 7.10
N PHE A 15 -6.31 -8.84 6.20
CA PHE A 15 -6.39 -9.09 4.77
C PHE A 15 -5.18 -8.51 4.05
N VAL A 16 -4.92 -9.03 2.85
CA VAL A 16 -3.84 -8.57 1.97
C VAL A 16 -4.42 -8.29 0.59
N VAL A 17 -4.02 -7.17 0.00
CA VAL A 17 -4.41 -6.78 -1.36
C VAL A 17 -3.18 -6.41 -2.16
N ARG A 18 -3.12 -6.90 -3.41
CA ARG A 18 -2.08 -6.47 -4.35
C ARG A 18 -2.40 -5.07 -4.86
N GLY A 19 -1.46 -4.14 -4.69
CA GLY A 19 -1.57 -2.82 -5.32
C GLY A 19 -1.48 -2.96 -6.85
N ASN A 20 -2.50 -2.50 -7.57
CA ASN A 20 -2.51 -2.53 -9.04
C ASN A 20 -2.09 -1.19 -9.70
N GLN A 21 -1.94 -0.12 -8.92
CA GLN A 21 -1.70 1.25 -9.40
C GLN A 21 -0.73 1.98 -8.46
N ASN A 22 0.09 2.88 -9.02
CA ASN A 22 0.99 3.74 -8.24
C ASN A 22 0.24 4.86 -7.54
N ARG A 23 -0.32 4.57 -6.38
CA ARG A 23 -1.10 5.55 -5.63
C ARG A 23 -0.19 6.46 -4.82
N THR A 24 -0.68 7.66 -4.55
CA THR A 24 -0.03 8.59 -3.62
C THR A 24 -0.29 8.11 -2.19
N VAL A 25 0.80 7.90 -1.44
CA VAL A 25 0.81 7.60 -0.02
C VAL A 25 0.72 8.91 0.75
N ASN A 26 -0.43 9.15 1.36
CA ASN A 26 -0.63 10.28 2.26
C ASN A 26 -0.19 9.85 3.67
N LYS A 27 1.08 10.14 4.01
CA LYS A 27 1.65 9.86 5.34
C LYS A 27 1.07 10.75 6.44
N LYS A 28 0.46 11.88 6.06
CA LYS A 28 -0.39 12.76 6.88
C LYS A 28 -1.73 12.91 6.18
N SER A 29 -2.79 13.11 6.96
CA SER A 29 -4.21 13.08 6.56
C SER A 29 -4.53 13.56 5.14
N THR A 30 -5.66 13.09 4.61
CA THR A 30 -6.25 13.36 3.29
C THR A 30 -6.30 14.85 2.87
N TYR A 31 -6.03 15.79 3.78
CA TYR A 31 -6.07 17.24 3.60
C TYR A 31 -4.70 17.94 3.74
N SER A 32 -3.59 17.21 3.74
CA SER A 32 -2.25 17.82 3.76
C SER A 32 -1.93 18.48 2.41
N GLU A 33 -1.78 19.80 2.39
CA GLU A 33 -1.34 20.60 1.22
C GLU A 33 0.06 20.21 0.70
N LYS A 34 0.85 19.48 1.49
CA LYS A 34 2.11 18.90 1.04
C LYS A 34 1.81 17.59 0.32
N GLY A 35 2.02 17.59 -1.00
CA GLY A 35 1.83 16.44 -1.87
C GLY A 35 2.47 15.18 -1.30
N GLY A 36 1.68 14.11 -1.19
CA GLY A 36 2.19 12.81 -0.76
C GLY A 36 3.16 12.21 -1.79
N GLU A 37 3.89 11.20 -1.35
CA GLU A 37 4.83 10.45 -2.16
C GLU A 37 4.15 9.28 -2.87
N ARG A 38 4.66 8.81 -4.02
CA ARG A 38 4.12 7.61 -4.70
C ARG A 38 4.52 6.32 -3.98
N LEU A 39 3.61 5.35 -3.95
CA LEU A 39 3.80 4.08 -3.26
C LEU A 39 5.03 3.30 -3.76
N TRP A 40 5.22 3.21 -5.07
CA TRP A 40 6.37 2.49 -5.62
C TRP A 40 7.70 3.18 -5.27
N ASP A 41 7.75 4.52 -5.30
CA ASP A 41 8.94 5.27 -4.92
C ASP A 41 9.28 5.06 -3.44
N LEU A 42 8.25 5.00 -2.58
CA LEU A 42 8.42 4.70 -1.17
C LEU A 42 9.01 3.30 -0.95
N MET A 43 8.44 2.30 -1.61
CA MET A 43 8.88 0.91 -1.47
C MET A 43 10.30 0.72 -2.03
N ASN A 44 10.65 1.37 -3.13
CA ASN A 44 11.98 1.27 -3.74
C ASN A 44 13.10 1.83 -2.86
N ARG A 45 12.80 2.75 -1.94
CA ARG A 45 13.79 3.28 -0.99
C ARG A 45 13.99 2.38 0.23
N MET A 46 13.09 1.41 0.46
CA MET A 46 13.24 0.45 1.55
C MET A 46 14.31 -0.57 1.17
N SER A 47 15.11 -1.00 2.15
CA SER A 47 16.10 -2.05 1.91
C SER A 47 15.40 -3.36 1.53
N CYS A 48 15.87 -3.99 0.46
CA CYS A 48 15.41 -5.32 0.07
C CYS A 48 15.60 -6.30 1.25
N GLN A 49 14.53 -7.04 1.57
CA GLN A 49 14.52 -8.00 2.69
C GLN A 49 14.70 -9.46 2.22
N GLY A 50 14.92 -9.68 0.93
CA GLY A 50 15.01 -11.00 0.31
C GLY A 50 14.27 -11.06 -1.02
N GLU A 51 14.47 -12.14 -1.76
CA GLU A 51 13.85 -12.39 -3.07
C GLU A 51 13.06 -13.70 -3.03
N ILE A 52 11.90 -13.70 -3.68
CA ILE A 52 11.07 -14.90 -3.85
C ILE A 52 10.89 -15.09 -5.36
N GLN A 53 11.29 -16.26 -5.86
CA GLN A 53 11.05 -16.64 -7.24
C GLN A 53 9.64 -17.20 -7.39
N VAL A 54 8.81 -16.52 -8.19
CA VAL A 54 7.46 -17.00 -8.51
C VAL A 54 7.55 -17.84 -9.78
N CYS A 55 7.49 -19.17 -9.63
CA CYS A 55 7.37 -20.08 -10.77
C CYS A 55 5.92 -20.09 -11.25
N SER A 56 5.65 -19.65 -12.49
CA SER A 56 4.36 -19.84 -13.14
C SER A 56 4.20 -21.30 -13.55
N GLN A 57 3.14 -21.95 -13.09
CA GLN A 57 2.68 -23.25 -13.62
C GLN A 57 1.93 -23.07 -14.93
#